data_AF-A0A9E3LWM5-F1
#
_entry.id   AF-A0A9E3LWM5-F1
#
_cell.length_a   1.000
_cell.length_b   1.000
_cell.length_c   1.000
_cell.angle_alpha   90.00
_cell.angle_beta   90.00
_cell.angle_gamma   90.00
#
_symmetry.space_group_name_H-M   'P 1'
#
loop_
_entity.id
_entity.type
_entity.pdbx_description
1 polymer ?
#
loop_
_entity_poly.entity_id
_entity_poly.type
_entity_poly.pdbx_seq_one_letter_code
_entity_poly.pdbx_strand_id
1 'polypeptide(L)' 'MTDILTTLASGDVNLFTGFIWLLIATGFSVVGGAIGGIILAGEELGYNFAATIGGLFAPAGVIPAILLGLFLLNFCPKF' A
#
# COMPACT_ATOMS: atom_id res chain seq x y z
N MET A 1 -11.08 -3.17 -21.94
CA MET A 1 -10.21 -2.26 -21.15
C MET A 1 -11.03 -1.39 -20.22
N THR A 2 -12.14 -0.82 -20.69
CA THR A 2 -13.09 -0.06 -19.87
C THR A 2 -13.62 -0.89 -18.69
N ASP A 3 -13.95 -2.17 -18.90
CA ASP A 3 -14.53 -3.02 -17.85
C ASP A 3 -13.65 -3.14 -16.60
N ILE A 4 -12.34 -3.34 -16.76
CA ILE A 4 -11.41 -3.50 -15.62
C ILE A 4 -11.28 -2.22 -14.80
N LEU A 5 -11.15 -1.06 -15.46
CA LEU A 5 -11.10 0.24 -14.78
C LEU A 5 -12.43 0.57 -14.10
N THR A 6 -13.55 0.17 -14.71
CA THR A 6 -14.89 0.37 -14.15
C THR A 6 -15.09 -0.50 -12.91
N THR A 7 -14.65 -1.77 -12.92
CA THR A 7 -14.72 -2.67 -11.75
C THR A 7 -13.78 -2.22 -10.62
N LEU A 8 -12.59 -1.68 -10.94
CA LEU A 8 -11.70 -1.09 -9.93
C LEU A 8 -12.31 0.12 -9.23
N ALA A 9 -13.09 0.93 -9.96
CA ALA A 9 -13.72 2.15 -9.48
C ALA A 9 -15.11 1.92 -8.85
N SER A 10 -15.80 0.84 -9.22
CA SER A 10 -17.17 0.53 -8.76
C SER A 10 -17.23 -0.09 -7.37
N GLY A 11 -16.10 -0.30 -6.70
CA GLY A 11 -16.03 -0.89 -5.36
C GLY A 11 -16.26 -2.40 -5.32
N ASP A 12 -16.25 -3.07 -6.48
CA ASP A 12 -16.45 -4.52 -6.56
C ASP A 12 -15.12 -5.24 -6.31
N VAL A 13 -14.91 -5.67 -5.07
CA VAL A 13 -13.66 -6.26 -4.60
C VAL A 13 -13.66 -7.77 -4.89
N ASN A 14 -13.03 -8.15 -6.00
CA ASN A 14 -12.70 -9.54 -6.32
C ASN A 14 -11.19 -9.79 -6.12
N LEU A 15 -10.74 -11.04 -6.25
CA LEU A 15 -9.32 -11.40 -6.08
C LEU A 15 -8.37 -10.64 -7.03
N PHE A 16 -8.78 -10.42 -8.28
CA PHE A 16 -8.00 -9.69 -9.28
C PHE A 16 -7.95 -8.18 -8.99
N THR A 17 -9.09 -7.55 -8.68
CA THR A 17 -9.12 -6.12 -8.34
C THR A 17 -8.41 -5.84 -7.01
N GLY A 18 -8.55 -6.74 -6.02
CA GLY A 18 -7.81 -6.68 -4.76
C GLY A 18 -6.29 -6.79 -4.95
N PHE A 19 -5.82 -7.67 -5.85
CA PHE A 19 -4.39 -7.79 -6.14
C PHE A 19 -3.83 -6.53 -6.81
N ILE A 20 -4.57 -5.91 -7.73
CA ILE A 20 -4.16 -4.64 -8.34
C ILE A 20 -4.05 -3.53 -7.28
N TRP A 21 -5.06 -3.42 -6.41
CA TRP A 21 -5.02 -2.46 -5.29
C TRP A 21 -3.86 -2.70 -4.33
N LEU A 22 -3.54 -3.97 -4.05
CA LEU A 22 -2.38 -4.34 -3.24
C LEU A 22 -1.07 -3.87 -3.88
N LEU A 23 -0.89 -4.04 -5.18
CA LEU A 23 0.29 -3.55 -5.89
C LEU A 23 0.40 -2.03 -5.85
N ILE A 24 -0.70 -1.32 -6.12
CA ILE A 24 -0.75 0.15 -6.10
C ILE A 24 -0.36 0.65 -4.70
N ALA A 25 -1.03 0.15 -3.66
CA ALA A 25 -0.80 0.61 -2.30
C ALA A 25 0.57 0.20 -1.75
N THR A 26 1.13 -0.94 -2.20
CA THR A 26 2.54 -1.29 -1.92
C THR A 26 3.50 -0.29 -2.57
N GLY A 27 3.25 0.11 -3.82
CA GLY A 27 4.05 1.14 -4.50
C GLY A 27 4.02 2.48 -3.77
N PHE A 28 2.82 2.95 -3.37
CA PHE A 28 2.68 4.16 -2.56
C PHE A 28 3.32 4.03 -1.18
N SER A 29 3.28 2.84 -0.57
CA SER A 29 3.92 2.56 0.71
C SER A 29 5.42 2.76 0.67
N VAL A 30 6.10 2.29 -0.40
CA VAL A 30 7.54 2.50 -0.55
C VAL A 30 7.89 3.98 -0.60
N VAL A 31 7.12 4.78 -1.35
CA VAL A 31 7.35 6.22 -1.47
C VAL A 31 7.08 6.94 -0.14
N GLY A 32 5.93 6.67 0.48
CA GLY A 32 5.58 7.24 1.78
C GLY A 32 6.56 6.83 2.89
N GLY A 33 7.00 5.57 2.85
CA GLY A 33 8.01 5.01 3.74
C GLY A 33 9.37 5.66 3.60
N ALA A 34 9.84 5.85 2.36
CA ALA A 34 11.11 6.51 2.09
C ALA A 34 11.10 7.97 2.59
N ILE A 35 10.01 8.70 2.35
CA ILE A 35 9.82 10.06 2.86
C ILE A 35 9.80 10.05 4.39
N GLY A 36 9.05 9.13 5.00
CA GLY A 36 9.02 8.95 6.46
C GLY A 36 10.40 8.67 7.04
N GLY A 37 11.15 7.75 6.44
CA GLY A 37 12.52 7.42 6.86
C GLY A 37 13.45 8.62 6.81
N ILE A 38 13.40 9.42 5.74
CA ILE A 38 14.14 10.68 5.62
C ILE A 38 13.78 11.64 6.75
N ILE A 39 12.50 11.84 7.05
CA ILE A 39 12.04 12.77 8.08
C ILE A 39 12.43 12.30 9.49
N LEU A 40 12.35 11.00 9.75
CA LEU A 40 12.57 10.42 11.08
C LEU A 40 14.06 10.29 11.44
N ALA A 41 14.91 9.92 10.47
CA ALA A 41 16.29 9.53 10.75
C ALA A 41 17.32 10.01 9.71
N GLY A 42 16.92 10.87 8.76
CA GLY A 42 17.79 11.34 7.70
C GLY A 42 19.01 12.14 8.18
N GLU A 43 18.87 12.91 9.26
CA GLU A 43 19.96 13.71 9.84
C GLU A 43 21.04 12.85 10.49
N GLU A 44 20.65 11.76 11.15
CA GLU A 44 21.57 10.88 11.90
C GLU A 44 22.17 9.75 11.03
N LEU A 45 21.36 9.15 10.16
CA LEU A 45 21.74 7.98 9.35
C LEU A 45 22.16 8.33 7.92
N GLY A 46 21.93 9.58 7.49
CA GLY A 46 22.08 10.03 6.12
C GLY A 46 20.83 9.74 5.27
N TYR A 47 20.47 10.74 4.46
CA TYR A 47 19.22 10.74 3.67
C TYR A 47 19.01 9.51 2.80
N ASN A 48 20.05 9.04 2.10
CA ASN A 48 19.93 7.88 1.21
C ASN A 48 19.67 6.58 1.96
N PHE A 49 20.35 6.36 3.09
CA PHE A 49 20.17 5.15 3.89
C PHE A 49 18.82 5.17 4.59
N ALA A 50 18.45 6.31 5.18
CA ALA A 50 17.14 6.51 5.81
C ALA A 50 15.98 6.31 4.82
N ALA A 51 16.10 6.80 3.59
CA ALA A 51 15.12 6.56 2.53
C ALA A 51 15.02 5.08 2.15
N THR A 52 16.16 4.39 2.03
CA THR A 52 16.21 2.97 1.66
C THR A 52 15.54 2.09 2.72
N ILE A 53 15.87 2.30 3.99
CA ILE A 53 15.28 1.56 5.11
C ILE A 53 13.79 1.90 5.25
N GLY A 54 13.42 3.17 5.19
CA GLY A 54 12.01 3.60 5.27
C GLY A 54 11.17 3.00 4.15
N GLY A 55 11.67 3.02 2.91
CA GLY A 55 10.97 2.45 1.75
C GLY A 55 10.89 0.92 1.80
N LEU A 56 11.92 0.23 2.32
CA LEU A 56 11.95 -1.22 2.44
C LEU A 56 10.96 -1.75 3.50
N PHE A 57 10.87 -1.07 4.64
CA PHE A 57 10.06 -1.54 5.77
C PHE A 57 8.64 -1.00 5.81
N ALA A 58 8.32 0.08 5.09
CA ALA A 58 6.94 0.57 5.03
C ALA A 58 5.94 -0.47 4.47
N PRO A 59 6.27 -1.25 3.43
CA PRO A 59 5.40 -2.34 2.97
C PRO A 59 5.10 -3.40 4.04
N ALA A 60 5.99 -3.59 5.02
CA ALA A 60 5.78 -4.57 6.09
C ALA A 60 4.58 -4.23 6.98
N GLY A 61 4.22 -2.95 7.11
CA GLY A 61 2.98 -2.52 7.77
C GLY A 61 1.79 -2.44 6.82
N VAL A 62 2.02 -2.00 5.59
CA VAL A 62 0.94 -1.73 4.63
C VAL A 62 0.34 -3.00 4.02
N ILE A 63 1.16 -4.00 3.67
CA ILE A 63 0.67 -5.25 3.08
C ILE A 63 -0.29 -5.98 4.04
N PRO A 64 0.04 -6.20 5.34
CA PRO A 64 -0.91 -6.82 6.27
C PRO A 64 -2.19 -6.00 6.46
N ALA A 65 -2.09 -4.67 6.52
CA ALA A 65 -3.24 -3.79 6.67
C ALA A 65 -4.20 -3.88 5.47
N ILE A 66 -3.67 -3.90 4.24
CA ILE A 66 -4.48 -4.07 3.02
C ILE A 66 -5.12 -5.44 2.98
N LEU A 67 -4.39 -6.51 3.32
CA LEU A 67 -4.94 -7.86 3.35
C LEU A 67 -6.10 -7.97 4.35
N LEU A 68 -5.94 -7.36 5.54
CA LEU A 68 -7.02 -7.27 6.53
C LEU A 68 -8.20 -6.44 6.02
N GLY A 69 -7.94 -5.30 5.39
CA GLY A 69 -8.99 -4.44 4.80
C GLY A 69 -9.79 -5.16 3.71
N LEU A 70 -9.10 -5.82 2.77
CA LEU A 70 -9.75 -6.62 1.72
C LEU A 70 -10.52 -7.81 2.30
N PHE A 71 -9.98 -8.47 3.33
CA PHE A 71 -10.68 -9.55 4.03
C PHE A 71 -11.96 -9.05 4.73
N LEU A 72 -11.90 -7.89 5.40
CA LEU A 72 -13.04 -7.27 6.06
C LEU A 72 -14.11 -6.83 5.06
N LEU A 73 -13.74 -6.23 3.94
CA LEU A 73 -14.68 -5.84 2.88
C LEU A 73 -15.39 -7.05 2.27
N ASN A 74 -14.68 -8.18 2.14
CA ASN A 74 -15.26 -9.42 1.63
C ASN A 74 -16.24 -10.07 2.63
N PHE A 75 -15.98 -9.98 3.94
CA PHE A 75 -16.85 -10.54 4.98
C PHE A 75 -18.00 -9.62 5.42
N CYS A 76 -17.81 -8.30 5.36
CA CYS A 76 -18.78 -7.29 5.77
C CYS A 76 -18.96 -6.26 4.65
N PRO A 77 -19.67 -6.62 3.56
CA PRO A 77 -19.84 -5.75 2.38
C PRO A 77 -20.78 -4.54 2.62
N LYS A 78 -21.20 -4.29 3.87
CA LYS A 78 -22.17 -3.23 4.25
C LYS A 78 -21.51 -2.04 4.98
N PHE A 79 -20.29 -1.68 4.60
CA PHE A 79 -19.68 -0.41 4.98
C PHE A 79 -19.79 0.61 3.86
#